data_AF-A0A843W0X5-F1
#
_entry.id   AF-A0A843W0X5-F1
#
_cell.length_a   1.000
_cell.length_b   1.000
_cell.length_c   1.000
_cell.angle_alpha   90.00
_cell.angle_beta   90.00
_cell.angle_gamma   90.00
#
_symmetry.space_group_name_H-M   'P 1'
#
loop_
_entity.id
_entity.type
_entity.pdbx_description
1 polymer ?
#
loop_
_entity_poly.entity_id
_entity_poly.type
_entity_poly.pdbx_seq_one_letter_code
_entity_poly.pdbx_strand_id
1 'polypeptide(L)'
;LERISTTTTSRHTIKAAYLAAQRTCLIPICPLERVPRPCSSLLLPLLLLPISSNTMATTMSMAPKNSTTAAALLAVLVLLGSFAASLPPKSAYHALFVSVSDNATVARHLHALTRRPHVAGTPANAEAAAYVAAAFSSYSLRSRVASYEVLLSYPARRSLILARSPGETPAAFELAQEVYPDDPSAGAAGEVIPTFHAYARSGTAAGPVVYANYGRVEDYAVLRGMGVEVKGAVVLAKYGKLFRGDIVTNAQEAGAVAAVLYTDRKDYGGGAEGKGFPEDRWMPPSGVQIGTVYREVGDPTTPGWASVGNCERLSQEEVEAAGVLPRIPSLPVSARDGEEILRSLGGPVAAVDWQDVGGMVYRVGPGPSVLNLTYEGNQTMATIQNVFGVIEGEEEPDRYHMIYE
;
A
#
# COMPACT_ATOMS: atom_id res chain seq x y z
N LEU A 1 -26.33 19.30 -36.60
CA LEU A 1 -25.30 20.30 -36.99
C LEU A 1 -24.06 19.96 -36.17
N GLU A 2 -22.95 19.45 -36.65
CA GLU A 2 -22.47 18.94 -37.93
C GLU A 2 -21.15 18.20 -37.60
N ARG A 3 -20.68 17.32 -38.47
CA ARG A 3 -19.55 16.38 -38.28
C ARG A 3 -18.22 17.04 -37.89
N ILE A 4 -17.48 16.41 -36.96
CA ILE A 4 -16.01 16.27 -36.93
C ILE A 4 -15.71 14.92 -36.23
N SER A 5 -15.58 13.78 -36.94
CA SER A 5 -14.37 13.16 -37.53
C SER A 5 -13.11 13.12 -36.63
N THR A 6 -12.91 11.96 -36.00
CA THR A 6 -11.65 11.22 -35.76
C THR A 6 -10.33 11.99 -35.69
N THR A 7 -9.72 12.04 -34.49
CA THR A 7 -8.25 11.91 -34.31
C THR A 7 -7.91 11.49 -32.88
N THR A 8 -7.22 10.36 -32.78
CA THR A 8 -6.32 9.86 -31.73
C THR A 8 -6.15 10.73 -30.47
N THR A 9 -6.90 10.42 -29.41
CA THR A 9 -6.70 11.04 -28.09
C THR A 9 -5.67 10.23 -27.29
N SER A 10 -4.48 10.82 -27.15
CA SER A 10 -3.30 10.28 -26.45
C SER A 10 -3.58 9.82 -25.02
N ARG A 11 -2.89 8.74 -24.59
CA ARG A 11 -2.80 8.21 -23.20
C ARG A 11 -2.53 9.27 -22.12
N HIS A 12 -2.03 10.45 -22.50
CA HIS A 12 -1.82 11.57 -21.58
C HIS A 12 -3.12 12.25 -21.11
N THR A 13 -4.20 12.17 -21.90
CA THR A 13 -5.47 12.84 -21.62
C THR A 13 -6.26 12.11 -20.53
N ILE A 14 -6.16 10.77 -20.49
CA ILE A 14 -6.76 9.94 -19.43
C ILE A 14 -6.00 10.15 -18.11
N LYS A 15 -4.66 10.24 -18.16
CA LYS A 15 -3.83 10.50 -16.97
C LYS A 15 -4.09 11.91 -16.39
N ALA A 16 -4.33 12.91 -17.24
CA ALA A 16 -4.71 14.25 -16.82
C ALA A 16 -6.13 14.32 -16.24
N ALA A 17 -7.09 13.60 -16.83
CA ALA A 17 -8.45 13.47 -16.28
C ALA A 17 -8.46 12.74 -14.92
N TYR A 18 -7.59 11.75 -14.74
CA TYR A 18 -7.42 11.02 -13.47
C TYR A 18 -6.80 11.87 -12.36
N LEU A 19 -5.74 12.65 -12.67
CA LEU A 19 -5.15 13.61 -11.73
C LEU A 19 -6.09 14.78 -11.39
N ALA A 20 -6.97 15.16 -12.31
CA ALA A 20 -8.04 16.12 -12.05
C ALA A 20 -9.14 15.50 -11.15
N ALA A 21 -9.54 14.25 -11.39
CA ALA A 21 -10.53 13.54 -10.57
C ALA A 21 -10.06 13.32 -9.11
N GLN A 22 -8.77 13.05 -8.89
CA GLN A 22 -8.18 13.00 -7.54
C GLN A 22 -8.27 14.34 -6.78
N ARG A 23 -8.36 15.48 -7.48
CA ARG A 23 -8.52 16.81 -6.85
C ARG A 23 -9.97 17.20 -6.58
N THR A 24 -10.95 16.46 -7.09
CA THR A 24 -12.38 16.79 -6.98
C THR A 24 -13.23 15.63 -6.44
N CYS A 25 -12.65 14.72 -5.66
CA CYS A 25 -13.40 13.65 -5.00
C CYS A 25 -14.28 14.22 -3.88
N LEU A 26 -15.41 14.83 -4.26
CA LEU A 26 -16.57 15.01 -3.41
C LEU A 26 -17.21 13.63 -3.23
N ILE A 27 -16.95 13.01 -2.09
CA ILE A 27 -17.69 11.85 -1.62
C ILE A 27 -19.15 12.31 -1.40
N PRO A 28 -20.17 11.69 -2.01
CA PRO A 28 -21.54 12.00 -1.69
C PRO A 28 -21.87 11.35 -0.34
N ILE A 29 -21.81 12.14 0.74
CA ILE A 29 -22.31 11.73 2.05
C ILE A 29 -23.82 12.01 2.08
N CYS A 30 -24.64 10.96 2.16
CA CYS A 30 -26.08 11.07 2.42
C CYS A 30 -26.35 11.87 3.72
N PRO A 31 -27.42 12.68 3.77
CA PRO A 31 -27.65 13.62 4.86
C PRO A 31 -27.97 12.90 6.18
N LEU A 32 -27.25 13.28 7.24
CA LEU A 32 -27.51 12.90 8.62
C LEU A 32 -28.92 13.35 9.04
N GLU A 33 -29.80 12.38 9.35
CA GLU A 33 -31.02 12.62 10.12
C GLU A 33 -30.64 13.13 11.52
N ARG A 34 -31.11 14.35 11.85
CA ARG A 34 -30.94 14.96 13.17
C ARG A 34 -31.84 14.26 14.19
N VAL A 35 -31.25 13.61 15.18
CA VAL A 35 -31.93 13.29 16.44
C VAL A 35 -31.71 14.46 17.41
N PRO A 36 -32.77 15.09 17.96
CA PRO A 36 -32.62 16.23 18.87
C PRO A 36 -32.19 15.74 20.26
N ARG A 37 -31.24 16.43 20.89
CA ARG A 37 -30.95 16.29 22.31
C ARG A 37 -31.31 17.59 23.05
N PRO A 38 -31.74 17.49 24.32
CA PRO A 38 -32.49 18.54 25.00
C PRO A 38 -31.59 19.70 25.44
N CYS A 39 -32.16 20.90 25.39
CA CYS A 39 -31.60 22.11 25.96
C CYS A 39 -31.44 21.95 27.48
N SER A 40 -30.21 21.90 27.96
CA SER A 40 -29.89 22.19 29.36
C SER A 40 -29.48 23.64 29.46
N SER A 41 -30.44 24.46 29.88
CA SER A 41 -30.31 25.87 30.24
C SER A 41 -29.37 26.03 31.43
N LEU A 42 -28.19 26.62 31.22
CA LEU A 42 -27.44 27.28 32.30
C LEU A 42 -27.86 28.75 32.32
N LEU A 43 -28.78 29.06 33.25
CA LEU A 43 -29.19 30.41 33.60
C LEU A 43 -27.98 31.21 34.12
N LEU A 44 -27.73 32.35 33.47
CA LEU A 44 -26.98 33.47 34.04
C LEU A 44 -27.90 34.19 35.07
N PRO A 45 -27.49 34.45 36.32
CA PRO A 45 -28.28 35.31 37.19
C PRO A 45 -28.08 36.78 36.77
N LEU A 46 -29.10 37.36 36.15
CA LEU A 46 -29.28 38.81 36.05
C LEU A 46 -29.41 39.36 37.48
N LEU A 47 -28.45 40.17 37.91
CA LEU A 47 -28.58 41.04 39.08
C LEU A 47 -29.56 42.17 38.73
N LEU A 48 -30.85 41.96 39.07
CA LEU A 48 -31.87 43.00 39.11
C LEU A 48 -31.68 43.83 40.38
N LEU A 49 -31.27 45.09 40.25
CA LEU A 49 -31.33 46.08 41.32
C LEU A 49 -32.76 46.62 41.42
N PRO A 50 -33.39 46.67 42.62
CA PRO A 50 -34.68 47.30 42.78
C PRO A 50 -34.52 48.83 42.84
N ILE A 51 -35.26 49.53 41.98
CA ILE A 51 -35.49 50.98 42.09
C ILE A 51 -36.59 51.15 43.14
N SER A 52 -36.23 51.61 44.34
CA SER A 52 -37.19 52.17 45.28
C SER A 52 -37.00 53.68 45.40
N SER A 53 -38.07 54.39 45.06
CA SER A 53 -38.23 55.82 45.23
C SER A 53 -38.35 56.13 46.72
N ASN A 54 -37.48 56.99 47.26
CA ASN A 54 -37.88 57.90 48.33
C ASN A 54 -36.93 59.09 48.44
N THR A 55 -37.51 60.26 48.23
CA THR A 55 -37.01 61.59 48.53
C THR A 55 -36.81 61.76 50.03
N MET A 56 -35.61 62.15 50.46
CA MET A 56 -35.45 63.24 51.43
C MET A 56 -34.02 63.78 51.40
N ALA A 57 -33.95 65.12 51.43
CA ALA A 57 -32.75 65.92 51.34
C ALA A 57 -31.91 65.85 52.62
N THR A 58 -30.60 65.72 52.49
CA THR A 58 -29.65 66.47 53.32
C THR A 58 -28.31 66.58 52.62
N THR A 59 -27.86 67.82 52.43
CA THR A 59 -26.54 68.22 51.93
C THR A 59 -25.44 67.82 52.91
N MET A 60 -24.38 67.15 52.46
CA MET A 60 -23.00 67.38 52.93
C MET A 60 -21.97 67.00 51.85
N SER A 61 -20.99 67.88 51.71
CA SER A 61 -19.86 67.89 50.78
C SER A 61 -18.77 66.88 51.18
N MET A 62 -18.22 66.13 50.22
CA MET A 62 -16.78 66.09 49.87
C MET A 62 -16.34 64.79 49.17
N ALA A 63 -15.47 64.99 48.17
CA ALA A 63 -14.47 64.09 47.55
C ALA A 63 -14.93 63.09 46.46
N PRO A 64 -14.25 63.08 45.29
CA PRO A 64 -14.55 62.15 44.21
C PRO A 64 -13.99 60.76 44.55
N LYS A 65 -14.85 59.77 44.79
CA LYS A 65 -14.46 58.36 44.83
C LYS A 65 -14.22 57.82 43.41
N ASN A 66 -13.17 58.31 42.75
CA ASN A 66 -12.71 57.81 41.45
C ASN A 66 -11.95 56.47 41.54
N SER A 67 -11.73 55.95 42.76
CA SER A 67 -10.89 54.77 43.00
C SER A 67 -11.59 53.44 42.73
N THR A 68 -12.90 53.33 42.92
CA THR A 68 -13.63 52.05 42.82
C THR A 68 -14.03 51.70 41.40
N THR A 69 -14.37 52.69 40.57
CA THR A 69 -14.67 52.50 39.13
C THR A 69 -13.42 52.17 38.32
N ALA A 70 -12.29 52.81 38.62
CA ALA A 70 -11.01 52.49 37.98
C ALA A 70 -10.52 51.07 38.31
N ALA A 71 -10.67 50.63 39.56
CA ALA A 71 -10.32 49.28 39.98
C ALA A 71 -11.21 48.20 39.32
N ALA A 72 -12.51 48.48 39.17
CA ALA A 72 -13.43 47.58 38.48
C ALA A 72 -13.14 47.48 36.97
N LEU A 73 -12.82 48.60 36.32
CA LEU A 73 -12.44 48.61 34.90
C LEU A 73 -11.11 47.88 34.67
N LEU A 74 -10.15 48.05 35.57
CA LEU A 74 -8.86 47.35 35.53
C LEU A 74 -9.05 45.84 35.76
N ALA A 75 -9.92 45.44 36.67
CA ALA A 75 -10.26 44.03 36.89
C ALA A 75 -10.95 43.40 35.66
N VAL A 76 -11.83 44.14 34.99
CA VAL A 76 -12.47 43.71 33.74
C VAL A 76 -11.47 43.64 32.58
N LEU A 77 -10.55 44.61 32.47
CA LEU A 77 -9.46 44.60 31.48
C LEU A 77 -8.44 43.49 31.74
N VAL A 78 -8.13 43.19 33.01
CA VAL A 78 -7.28 42.06 33.39
C VAL A 78 -8.00 40.75 33.11
N LEU A 79 -9.31 40.63 33.39
CA LEU A 79 -10.10 39.46 33.00
C LEU A 79 -10.12 39.29 31.48
N LEU A 80 -10.45 40.34 30.71
CA LEU A 80 -10.47 40.33 29.25
C LEU A 80 -9.08 40.05 28.66
N GLY A 81 -8.01 40.57 29.27
CA GLY A 81 -6.63 40.28 28.91
C GLY A 81 -6.18 38.87 29.28
N SER A 82 -6.77 38.27 30.33
CA SER A 82 -6.56 36.87 30.71
C SER A 82 -7.32 35.90 29.80
N PHE A 83 -8.47 36.33 29.26
CA PHE A 83 -9.22 35.61 28.23
C PHE A 83 -8.61 35.76 26.82
N ALA A 84 -7.80 36.79 26.59
CA ALA A 84 -6.86 36.85 25.47
C ALA A 84 -5.60 36.03 25.77
N ALA A 85 -5.76 34.82 26.34
CA ALA A 85 -4.70 33.84 26.39
C ALA A 85 -4.30 33.56 24.93
N SER A 86 -3.14 34.08 24.53
CA SER A 86 -2.58 33.79 23.22
C SER A 86 -2.54 32.28 23.07
N LEU A 87 -3.21 31.75 22.04
CA LEU A 87 -3.09 30.33 21.69
C LEU A 87 -1.60 29.97 21.72
N PRO A 88 -1.22 28.84 22.36
CA PRO A 88 0.17 28.41 22.39
C PRO A 88 0.75 28.47 20.98
N PRO A 89 1.98 28.97 20.80
CA PRO A 89 2.58 29.03 19.47
C PRO A 89 2.60 27.63 18.87
N LYS A 90 2.47 27.51 17.54
CA LYS A 90 2.47 26.20 16.84
C LYS A 90 3.64 25.29 17.26
N SER A 91 4.80 25.88 17.60
CA SER A 91 5.97 25.18 18.12
C SER A 91 5.71 24.44 19.44
N ALA A 92 4.84 24.95 20.31
CA ALA A 92 4.48 24.31 21.58
C ALA A 92 3.65 23.04 21.36
N TYR A 93 2.66 23.06 20.47
CA TYR A 93 1.88 21.87 20.13
C TYR A 93 2.72 20.81 19.41
N HIS A 94 3.62 21.22 18.53
CA HIS A 94 4.57 20.31 17.89
C HIS A 94 5.52 19.66 18.91
N ALA A 95 6.09 20.45 19.83
CA ALA A 95 6.92 19.93 20.91
C ALA A 95 6.14 18.96 21.81
N LEU A 96 4.88 19.29 22.13
CA LEU A 96 4.01 18.40 22.90
C LEU A 96 3.78 17.07 22.16
N PHE A 97 3.40 17.11 20.88
CA PHE A 97 3.17 15.92 20.04
C PHE A 97 4.40 15.00 20.00
N VAL A 98 5.59 15.57 19.81
CA VAL A 98 6.84 14.79 19.83
C VAL A 98 7.11 14.25 21.24
N SER A 99 6.88 15.03 22.29
CA SER A 99 7.15 14.61 23.68
C SER A 99 6.25 13.49 24.19
N VAL A 100 5.03 13.36 23.65
CA VAL A 100 4.10 12.27 24.01
C VAL A 100 4.29 11.01 23.15
N SER A 101 5.19 11.05 22.16
CA SER A 101 5.53 9.88 21.34
C SER A 101 6.49 8.96 22.10
N ASP A 102 6.11 7.69 22.23
CA ASP A 102 6.87 6.70 23.00
C ASP A 102 7.23 5.47 22.15
N ASN A 103 8.52 5.13 22.14
CA ASN A 103 9.04 3.98 21.41
C ASN A 103 8.45 2.65 21.92
N ALA A 104 8.17 2.53 23.22
CA ALA A 104 7.59 1.29 23.76
C ALA A 104 6.16 1.08 23.25
N THR A 105 5.38 2.16 23.10
CA THR A 105 4.06 2.14 22.48
C THR A 105 4.11 1.72 21.02
N VAL A 106 5.01 2.28 20.22
CA VAL A 106 5.21 1.89 18.81
C VAL A 106 5.62 0.41 18.70
N ALA A 107 6.60 -0.03 19.48
CA ALA A 107 7.07 -1.42 19.50
C ALA A 107 5.96 -2.40 19.89
N ARG A 108 5.09 -2.04 20.84
CA ARG A 108 3.94 -2.85 21.24
C ARG A 108 2.91 -2.99 20.11
N HIS A 109 2.59 -1.92 19.40
CA HIS A 109 1.67 -1.98 18.26
C HIS A 109 2.23 -2.79 17.11
N LEU A 110 3.50 -2.56 16.77
CA LEU A 110 4.20 -3.34 15.76
C LEU A 110 4.16 -4.83 16.11
N HIS A 111 4.57 -5.19 17.34
CA HIS A 111 4.56 -6.57 17.80
C HIS A 111 3.16 -7.20 17.72
N ALA A 112 2.11 -6.48 18.10
CA ALA A 112 0.73 -6.99 18.03
C ALA A 112 0.25 -7.22 16.59
N LEU A 113 0.61 -6.34 15.66
CA LEU A 113 0.21 -6.42 14.25
C LEU A 113 1.03 -7.45 13.47
N THR A 114 2.28 -7.73 13.85
CA THR A 114 3.17 -8.65 13.12
C THR A 114 3.21 -10.07 13.68
N ARG A 115 2.28 -10.46 14.55
CA ARG A 115 2.27 -11.81 15.17
C ARG A 115 1.93 -12.92 14.18
N ARG A 116 1.13 -12.61 13.16
CA ARG A 116 0.58 -13.57 12.20
C ARG A 116 0.51 -12.94 10.81
N PRO A 117 0.64 -13.72 9.73
CA PRO A 117 0.38 -13.21 8.39
C PRO A 117 -1.07 -12.75 8.24
N HIS A 118 -1.28 -11.48 7.90
CA HIS A 118 -2.60 -10.86 7.78
C HIS A 118 -2.87 -10.41 6.33
N VAL A 119 -2.86 -11.37 5.40
CA VAL A 119 -3.10 -11.10 3.97
C VAL A 119 -4.50 -10.51 3.76
N ALA A 120 -4.63 -9.50 2.89
CA ALA A 120 -5.90 -8.83 2.61
C ALA A 120 -7.04 -9.83 2.36
N GLY A 121 -8.22 -9.59 2.91
CA GLY A 121 -9.39 -10.47 2.77
C GLY A 121 -9.40 -11.73 3.63
N THR A 122 -8.36 -12.01 4.41
CA THR A 122 -8.32 -13.15 5.34
C THR A 122 -8.89 -12.80 6.72
N PRO A 123 -9.29 -13.80 7.55
CA PRO A 123 -9.68 -13.57 8.93
C PRO A 123 -8.62 -12.85 9.77
N ALA A 124 -7.33 -13.17 9.59
CA ALA A 124 -6.23 -12.51 10.28
C ALA A 124 -6.12 -11.01 9.93
N ASN A 125 -6.44 -10.63 8.69
CA ASN A 125 -6.52 -9.23 8.30
C ASN A 125 -7.72 -8.50 8.92
N ALA A 126 -8.85 -9.17 9.08
CA ALA A 126 -9.99 -8.62 9.82
C ALA A 126 -9.67 -8.45 11.32
N GLU A 127 -8.93 -9.38 11.93
CA GLU A 127 -8.41 -9.25 13.30
C GLU A 127 -7.47 -8.05 13.45
N ALA A 128 -6.57 -7.83 12.49
CA ALA A 128 -5.70 -6.65 12.47
C ALA A 128 -6.50 -5.34 12.36
N ALA A 129 -7.52 -5.28 11.49
CA ALA A 129 -8.41 -4.13 11.40
C ALA A 129 -9.18 -3.88 12.71
N ALA A 130 -9.69 -4.95 13.35
CA ALA A 130 -10.35 -4.84 14.65
C ALA A 130 -9.41 -4.32 15.74
N TYR A 131 -8.15 -4.76 15.74
CA TYR A 131 -7.12 -4.25 16.66
C TYR A 131 -6.90 -2.74 16.50
N VAL A 132 -6.73 -2.25 15.26
CA VAL A 132 -6.55 -0.82 14.99
C VAL A 132 -7.78 -0.02 15.41
N ALA A 133 -8.99 -0.51 15.11
CA ALA A 133 -10.23 0.14 15.52
C ALA A 133 -10.37 0.24 17.04
N ALA A 134 -9.98 -0.83 17.77
CA ALA A 134 -9.96 -0.84 19.23
C ALA A 134 -8.91 0.14 19.78
N ALA A 135 -7.72 0.19 19.19
CA ALA A 135 -6.67 1.13 19.58
C ALA A 135 -7.15 2.60 19.44
N PHE A 136 -7.71 2.97 18.29
CA PHE A 136 -8.30 4.30 18.10
C PHE A 136 -9.39 4.63 19.13
N SER A 137 -10.27 3.67 19.39
CA SER A 137 -11.33 3.83 20.39
C SER A 137 -10.76 4.02 21.81
N SER A 138 -9.67 3.33 22.15
CA SER A 138 -8.98 3.49 23.45
C SER A 138 -8.38 4.88 23.64
N TYR A 139 -8.04 5.56 22.54
CA TYR A 139 -7.55 6.94 22.54
C TYR A 139 -8.67 7.97 22.45
N SER A 140 -9.92 7.55 22.60
CA SER A 140 -11.11 8.40 22.46
C SER A 140 -11.24 9.05 21.07
N LEU A 141 -10.62 8.46 20.05
CA LEU A 141 -10.80 8.90 18.66
C LEU A 141 -12.14 8.37 18.12
N ARG A 142 -12.84 9.21 17.35
CA ARG A 142 -14.03 8.78 16.64
C ARG A 142 -13.60 7.83 15.53
N SER A 143 -13.84 6.53 15.70
CA SER A 143 -13.44 5.49 14.76
C SER A 143 -14.60 5.03 13.88
N ARG A 144 -14.32 4.70 12.62
CA ARG A 144 -15.28 4.10 11.68
C ARG A 144 -14.57 3.02 10.87
N VAL A 145 -15.21 1.87 10.72
CA VAL A 145 -14.76 0.82 9.79
C VAL A 145 -15.62 0.91 8.53
N ALA A 146 -14.99 0.98 7.36
CA ALA A 146 -15.67 0.86 6.08
C ALA A 146 -15.26 -0.45 5.41
N SER A 147 -16.26 -1.25 5.03
CA SER A 147 -16.05 -2.53 4.36
C SER A 147 -16.33 -2.40 2.87
N TYR A 148 -15.52 -3.08 2.07
CA TYR A 148 -15.69 -3.19 0.62
C TYR A 148 -15.56 -4.66 0.22
N GLU A 149 -16.41 -5.13 -0.68
CA GLU A 149 -16.26 -6.46 -1.26
C GLU A 149 -15.46 -6.30 -2.54
N VAL A 150 -14.25 -6.86 -2.62
CA VAL A 150 -13.35 -6.64 -3.76
C VAL A 150 -12.87 -7.96 -4.35
N LEU A 151 -12.51 -7.94 -5.63
CA LEU A 151 -11.91 -9.10 -6.28
C LEU A 151 -10.43 -9.22 -5.86
N LEU A 152 -10.09 -10.21 -5.05
CA LEU A 152 -8.71 -10.57 -4.71
C LEU A 152 -8.29 -11.84 -5.45
N SER A 153 -7.00 -12.14 -5.45
CA SER A 153 -6.45 -13.36 -6.03
C SER A 153 -5.56 -14.09 -5.03
N TYR A 154 -5.66 -15.41 -4.97
CA TYR A 154 -4.83 -16.27 -4.14
C TYR A 154 -4.29 -17.45 -4.94
N PRO A 155 -3.12 -18.02 -4.58
CA PRO A 155 -2.57 -19.17 -5.28
C PRO A 155 -3.34 -20.44 -4.89
N ALA A 156 -3.76 -21.22 -5.87
CA ALA A 156 -4.30 -22.56 -5.67
C ALA A 156 -3.22 -23.63 -5.94
N ARG A 157 -2.47 -23.46 -7.05
CA ARG A 157 -1.39 -24.37 -7.43
C ARG A 157 -0.26 -23.61 -8.09
N ARG A 158 0.97 -24.08 -7.86
CA ARG A 158 2.17 -23.56 -8.50
C ARG A 158 3.20 -24.67 -8.65
N SER A 159 3.96 -24.64 -9.73
CA SER A 159 5.07 -25.54 -9.98
C SER A 159 6.06 -24.87 -10.91
N LEU A 160 7.34 -25.07 -10.63
CA LEU A 160 8.43 -24.67 -11.49
C LEU A 160 9.41 -25.82 -11.60
N ILE A 161 9.65 -26.28 -12.81
CA ILE A 161 10.52 -27.42 -13.09
C ILE A 161 11.59 -26.97 -14.08
N LEU A 162 12.86 -27.23 -13.75
CA LEU A 162 14.03 -26.94 -14.57
C LEU A 162 14.57 -28.24 -15.19
N ALA A 163 14.61 -28.30 -16.52
CA ALA A 163 15.40 -29.27 -17.25
C ALA A 163 16.65 -28.56 -17.79
N ARG A 164 17.84 -28.86 -17.25
CA ARG A 164 19.08 -28.14 -17.63
C ARG A 164 19.56 -28.47 -19.04
N SER A 165 19.32 -29.70 -19.48
CA SER A 165 19.69 -30.17 -20.81
C SER A 165 18.74 -31.28 -21.30
N PRO A 166 18.63 -31.51 -22.63
CA PRO A 166 17.84 -32.61 -23.15
C PRO A 166 18.34 -33.97 -22.61
N GLY A 167 17.46 -34.71 -21.94
CA GLY A 167 17.76 -36.03 -21.39
C GLY A 167 18.23 -36.04 -19.93
N GLU A 168 18.47 -34.89 -19.31
CA GLU A 168 18.70 -34.79 -17.87
C GLU A 168 17.36 -34.84 -17.11
N THR A 169 17.36 -35.50 -15.94
CA THR A 169 16.18 -35.56 -15.07
C THR A 169 15.78 -34.14 -14.64
N PRO A 170 14.55 -33.69 -14.95
CA PRO A 170 14.11 -32.37 -14.53
C PRO A 170 14.05 -32.23 -13.01
N ALA A 171 14.51 -31.10 -12.48
CA ALA A 171 14.47 -30.77 -11.07
C ALA A 171 13.30 -29.82 -10.78
N ALA A 172 12.45 -30.19 -9.82
CA ALA A 172 11.40 -29.30 -9.33
C ALA A 172 11.94 -28.38 -8.24
N PHE A 173 11.55 -27.10 -8.28
CA PHE A 173 11.81 -26.18 -7.17
C PHE A 173 10.74 -26.36 -6.08
N GLU A 174 11.14 -26.31 -4.82
CA GLU A 174 10.21 -26.35 -3.68
C GLU A 174 9.35 -25.09 -3.58
N LEU A 175 9.90 -23.95 -4.03
CA LEU A 175 9.29 -22.63 -3.98
C LEU A 175 8.87 -22.23 -2.54
N ALA A 176 9.58 -22.73 -1.53
CA ALA A 176 9.32 -22.45 -0.12
C ALA A 176 10.42 -21.54 0.46
N GLN A 177 10.01 -20.59 1.30
CA GLN A 177 10.95 -19.85 2.14
C GLN A 177 11.33 -20.71 3.35
N GLU A 178 12.61 -20.69 3.71
CA GLU A 178 13.11 -21.39 4.90
C GLU A 178 12.50 -20.81 6.19
N VAL A 179 12.21 -21.70 7.14
CA VAL A 179 11.72 -21.35 8.47
C VAL A 179 12.88 -21.48 9.45
N TYR A 180 13.20 -20.39 10.14
CA TYR A 180 14.27 -20.36 11.14
C TYR A 180 13.72 -20.85 12.49
N PRO A 181 14.17 -21.98 13.06
CA PRO A 181 13.56 -22.56 14.25
C PRO A 181 13.57 -21.66 15.49
N ASP A 182 14.60 -20.80 15.61
CA ASP A 182 14.77 -19.87 16.73
C ASP A 182 14.03 -18.54 16.53
N ASP A 183 13.35 -18.36 15.39
CA ASP A 183 12.58 -17.15 15.11
C ASP A 183 11.22 -17.17 15.83
N PRO A 184 10.83 -16.11 16.57
CA PRO A 184 9.56 -16.06 17.29
C PRO A 184 8.31 -16.26 16.40
N SER A 185 8.41 -15.95 15.11
CA SER A 185 7.34 -16.10 14.12
C SER A 185 7.34 -17.50 13.47
N ALA A 186 8.29 -18.39 13.78
CA ALA A 186 8.32 -19.76 13.26
C ALA A 186 7.03 -20.54 13.55
N GLY A 187 6.39 -20.27 14.70
CA GLY A 187 5.10 -20.87 15.06
C GLY A 187 3.94 -20.49 14.12
N ALA A 188 4.05 -19.37 13.40
CA ALA A 188 3.06 -18.93 12.41
C ALA A 188 3.43 -19.32 10.97
N ALA A 189 4.54 -20.04 10.75
CA ALA A 189 5.01 -20.38 9.41
C ALA A 189 4.00 -21.22 8.61
N GLY A 190 3.23 -22.08 9.30
CA GLY A 190 2.16 -22.88 8.67
C GLY A 190 0.97 -22.05 8.16
N GLU A 191 0.87 -20.79 8.56
CA GLU A 191 -0.19 -19.87 8.11
C GLU A 191 0.23 -19.03 6.90
N VAL A 192 1.51 -19.08 6.51
CA VAL A 192 2.04 -18.30 5.40
C VAL A 192 1.48 -18.83 4.09
N ILE A 193 0.82 -17.96 3.32
CA ILE A 193 0.32 -18.30 1.99
C ILE A 193 1.51 -18.53 1.05
N PRO A 194 1.45 -19.55 0.17
CA PRO A 194 2.51 -19.81 -0.79
C PRO A 194 2.85 -18.59 -1.65
N THR A 195 4.12 -18.41 -2.01
CA THR A 195 4.55 -17.21 -2.77
C THR A 195 3.96 -17.19 -4.18
N PHE A 196 3.48 -16.01 -4.60
CA PHE A 196 2.79 -15.83 -5.88
C PHE A 196 2.77 -14.36 -6.33
N HIS A 197 2.47 -14.16 -7.61
CA HIS A 197 2.10 -12.86 -8.15
C HIS A 197 0.58 -12.71 -8.12
N ALA A 198 0.07 -11.73 -7.37
CA ALA A 198 -1.37 -11.48 -7.35
C ALA A 198 -1.84 -11.00 -8.73
N TYR A 199 -2.96 -11.56 -9.18
CA TYR A 199 -3.57 -11.42 -10.50
C TYR A 199 -2.71 -11.91 -11.68
N ALA A 200 -1.74 -12.80 -11.45
CA ALA A 200 -1.09 -13.50 -12.55
C ALA A 200 -2.09 -14.40 -13.31
N ARG A 201 -1.86 -14.57 -14.61
CA ARG A 201 -2.69 -15.44 -15.45
C ARG A 201 -2.50 -16.90 -15.04
N SER A 202 -3.60 -17.61 -14.81
CA SER A 202 -3.58 -19.07 -14.65
C SER A 202 -3.21 -19.74 -15.98
N GLY A 203 -2.30 -20.71 -15.93
CA GLY A 203 -1.87 -21.49 -17.08
C GLY A 203 -0.56 -22.24 -16.86
N THR A 204 -0.26 -23.10 -17.82
CA THR A 204 1.02 -23.82 -17.91
C THR A 204 1.74 -23.40 -19.18
N ALA A 205 3.02 -23.11 -19.06
CA ALA A 205 3.88 -22.76 -20.18
C ALA A 205 5.27 -23.34 -19.97
N ALA A 206 5.87 -23.84 -21.04
CA ALA A 206 7.22 -24.33 -21.05
C ALA A 206 7.99 -23.77 -22.23
N GLY A 207 9.28 -23.50 -22.04
CA GLY A 207 10.12 -22.93 -23.08
C GLY A 207 11.58 -22.81 -22.65
N PRO A 208 12.49 -22.57 -23.61
CA PRO A 208 13.87 -22.26 -23.29
C PRO A 208 13.94 -21.01 -22.42
N VAL A 209 14.92 -20.94 -21.54
CA VAL A 209 15.06 -19.79 -20.65
C VAL A 209 15.88 -18.69 -21.30
N VAL A 210 15.40 -17.45 -21.18
CA VAL A 210 16.14 -16.23 -21.55
C VAL A 210 16.23 -15.30 -20.36
N TYR A 211 17.44 -14.86 -20.01
CA TYR A 211 17.65 -13.88 -18.95
C TYR A 211 17.58 -12.46 -19.52
N ALA A 212 16.65 -11.66 -18.99
CA ALA A 212 16.33 -10.32 -19.49
C ALA A 212 16.66 -9.19 -18.48
N ASN A 213 17.65 -9.38 -17.60
CA ASN A 213 18.05 -8.38 -16.59
C ASN A 213 16.85 -7.90 -15.76
N TYR A 214 16.52 -6.61 -15.75
CA TYR A 214 15.36 -6.07 -15.03
C TYR A 214 14.05 -6.14 -15.84
N GLY A 215 14.07 -6.74 -17.03
CA GLY A 215 12.92 -6.83 -17.94
C GLY A 215 12.43 -5.46 -18.43
N ARG A 216 13.34 -4.50 -18.59
CA ARG A 216 13.02 -3.19 -19.16
C ARG A 216 12.94 -3.29 -20.68
N VAL A 217 12.26 -2.34 -21.30
CA VAL A 217 12.14 -2.30 -22.77
C VAL A 217 13.53 -2.26 -23.43
N GLU A 218 14.47 -1.52 -22.85
CA GLU A 218 15.87 -1.48 -23.29
C GLU A 218 16.60 -2.81 -23.10
N ASP A 219 16.26 -3.62 -22.10
CA ASP A 219 16.90 -4.91 -21.87
C ASP A 219 16.55 -5.88 -23.02
N TYR A 220 15.31 -5.86 -23.49
CA TYR A 220 14.90 -6.62 -24.68
C TYR A 220 15.53 -6.12 -25.98
N ALA A 221 15.82 -4.82 -26.08
CA ALA A 221 16.56 -4.27 -27.23
C ALA A 221 18.02 -4.76 -27.23
N VAL A 222 18.65 -4.86 -26.06
CA VAL A 222 20.00 -5.43 -25.91
C VAL A 222 20.00 -6.91 -26.32
N LEU A 223 19.04 -7.71 -25.86
CA LEU A 223 18.90 -9.13 -26.26
C LEU A 223 18.78 -9.27 -27.79
N ARG A 224 17.96 -8.44 -28.42
CA ARG A 224 17.84 -8.42 -29.89
C ARG A 224 19.15 -8.06 -30.57
N GLY A 225 19.89 -7.09 -30.04
CA GLY A 225 21.22 -6.72 -30.53
C GLY A 225 22.26 -7.84 -30.38
N MET A 226 22.09 -8.71 -29.39
CA MET A 226 22.89 -9.94 -29.19
C MET A 226 22.41 -11.13 -30.05
N GLY A 227 21.34 -10.98 -30.83
CA GLY A 227 20.76 -12.06 -31.63
C GLY A 227 19.96 -13.09 -30.82
N VAL A 228 19.49 -12.73 -29.62
CA VAL A 228 18.69 -13.61 -28.75
C VAL A 228 17.19 -13.38 -28.98
N GLU A 229 16.49 -14.45 -29.37
CA GLU A 229 15.04 -14.44 -29.57
C GLU A 229 14.30 -14.82 -28.28
N VAL A 230 13.33 -13.99 -27.89
CA VAL A 230 12.50 -14.18 -26.67
C VAL A 230 11.17 -14.88 -26.97
N LYS A 231 10.76 -14.90 -28.25
CA LYS A 231 9.50 -15.49 -28.67
C LYS A 231 9.45 -16.98 -28.31
N GLY A 232 8.43 -17.39 -27.55
CA GLY A 232 8.29 -18.78 -27.10
C GLY A 232 9.15 -19.14 -25.88
N ALA A 233 9.93 -18.21 -25.33
CA ALA A 233 10.79 -18.45 -24.18
C ALA A 233 10.07 -18.23 -22.85
N VAL A 234 10.63 -18.81 -21.78
CA VAL A 234 10.34 -18.40 -20.40
C VAL A 234 11.37 -17.35 -20.03
N VAL A 235 10.92 -16.13 -19.73
CA VAL A 235 11.81 -15.03 -19.34
C VAL A 235 12.15 -15.16 -17.86
N LEU A 236 13.44 -15.10 -17.53
CA LEU A 236 13.93 -14.84 -16.18
C LEU A 236 14.32 -13.37 -16.06
N ALA A 237 13.80 -12.67 -15.05
CA ALA A 237 14.12 -11.27 -14.78
C ALA A 237 14.31 -11.00 -13.28
N LYS A 238 15.11 -10.00 -12.96
CA LYS A 238 15.31 -9.47 -11.61
C LYS A 238 14.19 -8.52 -11.25
N TYR A 239 13.81 -8.51 -9.97
CA TYR A 239 13.09 -7.37 -9.43
C TYR A 239 13.94 -6.10 -9.42
N GLY A 240 13.27 -4.95 -9.49
CA GLY A 240 13.88 -3.63 -9.41
C GLY A 240 13.65 -2.81 -10.67
N LYS A 241 13.95 -1.50 -10.58
CA LYS A 241 13.84 -0.47 -11.64
C LYS A 241 12.42 -0.19 -12.19
N LEU A 242 11.58 -1.21 -12.28
CA LEU A 242 10.21 -1.14 -12.78
C LEU A 242 9.24 -1.75 -11.77
N PHE A 243 7.96 -1.41 -11.92
CA PHE A 243 6.89 -2.15 -11.29
C PHE A 243 6.81 -3.56 -11.90
N ARG A 244 6.65 -4.59 -11.06
CA ARG A 244 6.68 -6.00 -11.50
C ARG A 244 5.64 -6.36 -12.56
N GLY A 245 4.47 -5.72 -12.53
CA GLY A 245 3.46 -5.90 -13.59
C GLY A 245 3.94 -5.41 -14.95
N ASP A 246 4.77 -4.37 -15.00
CA ASP A 246 5.40 -3.90 -16.23
C ASP A 246 6.48 -4.88 -16.71
N ILE A 247 7.26 -5.47 -15.81
CA ILE A 247 8.26 -6.51 -16.16
C ILE A 247 7.59 -7.69 -16.87
N VAL A 248 6.50 -8.23 -16.29
CA VAL A 248 5.74 -9.33 -16.90
C VAL A 248 5.10 -8.90 -18.21
N THR A 249 4.58 -7.67 -18.29
CA THR A 249 3.98 -7.16 -19.53
C THR A 249 5.01 -6.99 -20.65
N ASN A 250 6.20 -6.47 -20.34
CA ASN A 250 7.27 -6.33 -21.33
C ASN A 250 7.74 -7.69 -21.85
N ALA A 251 7.83 -8.71 -20.97
CA ALA A 251 8.13 -10.09 -21.38
C ALA A 251 7.07 -10.62 -22.35
N GLN A 252 5.79 -10.41 -22.04
CA GLN A 252 4.68 -10.76 -22.93
C GLN A 252 4.79 -10.04 -24.29
N GLU A 253 5.04 -8.73 -24.28
CA GLU A 253 5.19 -7.94 -25.52
C GLU A 253 6.40 -8.38 -26.35
N ALA A 254 7.46 -8.89 -25.71
CA ALA A 254 8.60 -9.51 -26.36
C ALA A 254 8.32 -10.95 -26.89
N GLY A 255 7.12 -11.48 -26.64
CA GLY A 255 6.69 -12.79 -27.13
C GLY A 255 7.00 -13.97 -26.19
N ALA A 256 7.39 -13.70 -24.95
CA ALA A 256 7.58 -14.75 -23.94
C ALA A 256 6.25 -15.47 -23.64
N VAL A 257 6.35 -16.74 -23.26
CA VAL A 257 5.17 -17.56 -22.87
C VAL A 257 4.96 -17.60 -21.37
N ALA A 258 5.97 -17.24 -20.57
CA ALA A 258 5.88 -17.06 -19.12
C ALA A 258 7.00 -16.16 -18.61
N ALA A 259 6.85 -15.64 -17.40
CA ALA A 259 7.85 -14.82 -16.72
C ALA A 259 8.14 -15.32 -15.29
N VAL A 260 9.42 -15.49 -14.96
CA VAL A 260 9.91 -15.79 -13.62
C VAL A 260 10.68 -14.58 -13.12
N LEU A 261 10.26 -14.04 -11.98
CA LEU A 261 10.93 -12.89 -11.35
C LEU A 261 11.64 -13.35 -10.09
N TYR A 262 12.91 -12.95 -9.92
CA TYR A 262 13.70 -13.31 -8.74
C TYR A 262 14.29 -12.09 -8.04
N THR A 263 14.52 -12.20 -6.74
CA THR A 263 15.19 -11.16 -5.94
C THR A 263 16.70 -11.32 -6.06
N ASP A 264 17.34 -10.45 -6.83
CA ASP A 264 18.78 -10.54 -7.05
C ASP A 264 19.61 -10.24 -5.81
N ARG A 265 20.67 -11.02 -5.57
CA ARG A 265 21.52 -10.87 -4.39
C ARG A 265 22.25 -9.53 -4.35
N LYS A 266 22.65 -8.98 -5.51
CA LYS A 266 23.29 -7.66 -5.61
C LYS A 266 22.40 -6.57 -5.05
N ASP A 267 21.10 -6.63 -5.35
CA ASP A 267 20.15 -5.58 -5.05
C ASP A 267 19.48 -5.76 -3.67
N TYR A 268 19.22 -7.01 -3.27
CA TYR A 268 18.43 -7.32 -2.06
C TYR A 268 19.19 -8.11 -0.99
N GLY A 269 20.33 -8.71 -1.32
CA GLY A 269 21.15 -9.53 -0.42
C GLY A 269 22.31 -8.79 0.23
N GLY A 270 22.41 -7.46 0.08
CA GLY A 270 23.48 -6.65 0.65
C GLY A 270 24.81 -6.71 -0.11
N GLY A 271 24.78 -7.18 -1.37
CA GLY A 271 25.97 -7.30 -2.21
C GLY A 271 26.87 -8.49 -1.85
N ALA A 272 28.16 -8.40 -2.18
CA ALA A 272 29.11 -9.51 -2.01
C ALA A 272 29.36 -9.85 -0.53
N GLU A 273 29.37 -8.84 0.33
CA GLU A 273 29.65 -8.97 1.77
C GLU A 273 28.38 -9.07 2.62
N GLY A 274 27.21 -8.80 2.02
CA GLY A 274 25.92 -8.87 2.68
C GLY A 274 25.59 -10.28 3.14
N LYS A 275 25.07 -10.37 4.37
CA LYS A 275 24.52 -11.60 4.94
C LYS A 275 23.00 -11.48 4.95
N GLY A 276 22.32 -12.59 4.64
CA GLY A 276 20.87 -12.63 4.74
C GLY A 276 20.41 -12.63 6.19
N PHE A 277 19.11 -12.45 6.41
CA PHE A 277 18.47 -12.81 7.67
C PHE A 277 18.69 -14.33 7.93
N PRO A 278 18.94 -14.75 9.18
CA PRO A 278 18.91 -13.98 10.42
C PRO A 278 20.20 -13.23 10.78
N GLU A 279 21.30 -13.43 10.05
CA GLU A 279 22.59 -12.85 10.43
C GLU A 279 22.67 -11.33 10.22
N ASP A 280 21.94 -10.78 9.25
CA ASP A 280 21.85 -9.34 9.00
C ASP A 280 20.49 -9.00 8.33
N ARG A 281 20.21 -7.72 8.09
CA ARG A 281 18.92 -7.19 7.63
C ARG A 281 18.54 -7.52 6.19
N TRP A 282 19.42 -8.16 5.43
CA TRP A 282 19.22 -8.37 3.99
C TRP A 282 18.34 -9.58 3.69
N MET A 283 17.78 -9.63 2.49
CA MET A 283 16.92 -10.72 2.05
C MET A 283 17.71 -12.05 2.10
N PRO A 284 17.20 -13.09 2.78
CA PRO A 284 17.87 -14.39 2.78
C PRO A 284 17.82 -15.04 1.39
N PRO A 285 18.69 -16.02 1.09
CA PRO A 285 18.71 -16.70 -0.21
C PRO A 285 17.38 -17.35 -0.61
N SER A 286 16.59 -17.83 0.37
CA SER A 286 15.25 -18.40 0.17
C SER A 286 14.12 -17.36 0.23
N GLY A 287 14.43 -16.09 0.54
CA GLY A 287 13.45 -15.01 0.64
C GLY A 287 12.86 -14.69 -0.73
N VAL A 288 11.56 -14.42 -0.77
CA VAL A 288 10.83 -14.16 -2.02
C VAL A 288 10.02 -12.89 -1.88
N GLN A 289 10.17 -11.96 -2.84
CA GLN A 289 9.28 -10.82 -2.95
C GLN A 289 7.95 -11.26 -3.59
N ILE A 290 6.84 -11.13 -2.85
CA ILE A 290 5.49 -11.28 -3.39
C ILE A 290 4.91 -9.92 -3.81
N GLY A 291 3.86 -9.92 -4.63
CA GLY A 291 3.16 -8.69 -4.95
C GLY A 291 2.23 -8.81 -6.15
N THR A 292 1.44 -7.76 -6.37
CA THR A 292 0.53 -7.67 -7.50
C THR A 292 1.23 -7.40 -8.82
N VAL A 293 0.73 -8.02 -9.89
CA VAL A 293 1.05 -7.69 -11.30
C VAL A 293 -0.08 -6.93 -11.99
N TYR A 294 -1.18 -6.63 -11.29
CA TYR A 294 -2.22 -5.70 -11.75
C TYR A 294 -1.66 -4.28 -11.84
N ARG A 295 -1.85 -3.63 -12.99
CA ARG A 295 -1.19 -2.36 -13.35
C ARG A 295 -2.01 -1.11 -13.03
N GLU A 296 -3.25 -1.28 -12.62
CA GLU A 296 -4.13 -0.18 -12.22
C GLU A 296 -4.34 -0.19 -10.70
N VAL A 297 -5.17 0.73 -10.21
CA VAL A 297 -5.51 0.85 -8.79
C VAL A 297 -6.97 0.49 -8.54
N GLY A 298 -7.28 0.19 -7.28
CA GLY A 298 -8.64 -0.19 -6.87
C GLY A 298 -8.98 -1.64 -7.21
N ASP A 299 -10.27 -1.96 -7.11
CA ASP A 299 -10.81 -3.28 -7.46
C ASP A 299 -10.91 -3.39 -8.99
N PRO A 300 -10.30 -4.42 -9.62
CA PRO A 300 -10.36 -4.60 -11.07
C PRO A 300 -11.77 -4.65 -11.64
N THR A 301 -12.76 -5.05 -10.84
CA THR A 301 -14.15 -5.21 -11.30
C THR A 301 -15.00 -3.94 -11.16
N THR A 302 -14.51 -2.89 -10.52
CA THR A 302 -15.25 -1.63 -10.29
C THR A 302 -14.40 -0.40 -10.59
N PRO A 303 -13.82 -0.28 -11.80
CA PRO A 303 -12.88 0.78 -12.12
C PRO A 303 -13.55 2.17 -12.09
N GLY A 304 -13.30 2.91 -11.01
CA GLY A 304 -13.78 4.29 -10.84
C GLY A 304 -14.99 4.45 -9.92
N TRP A 305 -15.53 3.37 -9.34
CA TRP A 305 -16.60 3.45 -8.34
C TRP A 305 -16.35 2.51 -7.15
N ALA A 306 -17.10 2.72 -6.06
CA ALA A 306 -16.90 1.98 -4.82
C ALA A 306 -17.51 0.57 -4.90
N SER A 307 -16.75 -0.44 -4.46
CA SER A 307 -17.20 -1.83 -4.37
C SER A 307 -18.07 -2.08 -3.13
N VAL A 308 -19.28 -1.52 -3.12
CA VAL A 308 -20.21 -1.57 -1.99
C VAL A 308 -21.57 -2.15 -2.39
N GLY A 309 -22.11 -3.04 -1.55
CA GLY A 309 -23.40 -3.68 -1.78
C GLY A 309 -23.51 -4.31 -3.17
N ASN A 310 -24.69 -4.22 -3.78
CA ASN A 310 -24.96 -4.75 -5.12
C ASN A 310 -24.54 -3.77 -6.24
N CYS A 311 -23.34 -3.21 -6.15
CA CYS A 311 -22.77 -2.37 -7.21
C CYS A 311 -22.60 -3.14 -8.53
N GLU A 312 -22.64 -2.40 -9.65
CA GLU A 312 -22.29 -2.95 -10.95
C GLU A 312 -20.82 -3.38 -10.96
N ARG A 313 -20.52 -4.50 -11.64
CA ARG A 313 -19.19 -5.06 -11.75
C ARG A 313 -18.91 -5.50 -13.17
N LEU A 314 -17.69 -5.24 -13.61
CA LEU A 314 -17.17 -5.82 -14.83
C LEU A 314 -17.08 -7.33 -14.69
N SER A 315 -17.41 -8.04 -15.77
CA SER A 315 -17.17 -9.47 -15.90
C SER A 315 -15.66 -9.75 -15.98
N GLN A 316 -15.27 -11.00 -15.75
CA GLN A 316 -13.87 -11.41 -15.88
C GLN A 316 -13.33 -11.15 -17.29
N GLU A 317 -14.16 -11.37 -18.32
CA GLU A 317 -13.82 -11.11 -19.72
C GLU A 317 -13.58 -9.61 -19.98
N GLU A 318 -14.39 -8.73 -19.37
CA GLU A 318 -14.23 -7.29 -19.48
C GLU A 318 -12.95 -6.80 -18.80
N VAL A 319 -12.63 -7.34 -17.62
CA VAL A 319 -11.36 -7.06 -16.93
C VAL A 319 -10.15 -7.52 -17.77
N GLU A 320 -10.24 -8.69 -18.39
CA GLU A 320 -9.18 -9.19 -19.30
C GLU A 320 -9.06 -8.32 -20.56
N ALA A 321 -10.18 -7.91 -21.14
CA ALA A 321 -10.21 -7.05 -22.32
C ALA A 321 -9.64 -5.65 -22.06
N ALA A 322 -9.75 -5.13 -20.83
CA ALA A 322 -9.15 -3.86 -20.44
C ALA A 322 -7.61 -3.85 -20.53
N GLY A 323 -6.96 -5.02 -20.59
CA GLY A 323 -5.51 -5.12 -20.74
C GLY A 323 -4.71 -4.67 -19.53
N VAL A 324 -5.35 -4.61 -18.36
CA VAL A 324 -4.79 -4.18 -17.07
C VAL A 324 -4.09 -5.31 -16.32
N LEU A 325 -4.29 -6.56 -16.77
CA LEU A 325 -3.68 -7.78 -16.27
C LEU A 325 -2.75 -8.41 -17.32
N PRO A 326 -1.60 -8.98 -16.93
CA PRO A 326 -0.80 -9.79 -17.83
C PRO A 326 -1.55 -11.04 -18.30
N ARG A 327 -1.29 -11.47 -19.53
CA ARG A 327 -1.92 -12.63 -20.20
C ARG A 327 -0.99 -13.85 -20.28
N ILE A 328 0.18 -13.77 -19.68
CA ILE A 328 1.11 -14.91 -19.52
C ILE A 328 1.23 -15.25 -18.03
N PRO A 329 1.39 -16.54 -17.68
CA PRO A 329 1.62 -16.93 -16.31
C PRO A 329 2.97 -16.40 -15.80
N SER A 330 3.04 -16.12 -14.50
CA SER A 330 4.27 -15.67 -13.86
C SER A 330 4.40 -16.13 -12.43
N LEU A 331 5.65 -16.30 -11.97
CA LEU A 331 5.95 -16.69 -10.58
C LEU A 331 7.09 -15.84 -9.99
N PRO A 332 6.98 -15.44 -8.72
CA PRO A 332 8.11 -14.96 -7.94
C PRO A 332 8.94 -16.15 -7.42
N VAL A 333 10.27 -16.05 -7.48
CA VAL A 333 11.19 -17.05 -6.94
C VAL A 333 12.28 -16.41 -6.11
N SER A 334 12.95 -17.24 -5.31
CA SER A 334 14.01 -16.79 -4.40
C SER A 334 15.30 -16.46 -5.15
N ALA A 335 16.24 -15.78 -4.48
CA ALA A 335 17.58 -15.56 -5.03
C ALA A 335 18.25 -16.90 -5.38
N ARG A 336 18.16 -17.88 -4.46
CA ARG A 336 18.72 -19.23 -4.63
C ARG A 336 18.19 -19.92 -5.89
N ASP A 337 16.88 -19.88 -6.11
CA ASP A 337 16.26 -20.54 -7.25
C ASP A 337 16.55 -19.79 -8.57
N GLY A 338 16.51 -18.46 -8.53
CA GLY A 338 16.85 -17.62 -9.69
C GLY A 338 18.31 -17.81 -10.14
N GLU A 339 19.25 -17.85 -9.19
CA GLU A 339 20.66 -18.14 -9.48
C GLU A 339 20.87 -19.56 -10.01
N GLU A 340 20.13 -20.56 -9.52
CA GLU A 340 20.20 -21.92 -10.06
C GLU A 340 19.73 -21.97 -11.51
N ILE A 341 18.67 -21.23 -11.85
CA ILE A 341 18.24 -21.08 -13.24
C ILE A 341 19.33 -20.39 -14.06
N LEU A 342 19.93 -19.30 -13.57
CA LEU A 342 21.02 -18.59 -14.25
C LEU A 342 22.24 -19.49 -14.52
N ARG A 343 22.63 -20.34 -13.57
CA ARG A 343 23.73 -21.31 -13.74
C ARG A 343 23.50 -22.27 -14.90
N SER A 344 22.24 -22.58 -15.20
CA SER A 344 21.86 -23.48 -16.28
C SER A 344 21.89 -22.83 -17.67
N LEU A 345 22.05 -21.51 -17.76
CA LEU A 345 22.01 -20.78 -19.03
C LEU A 345 23.32 -20.92 -19.82
N GLY A 346 23.17 -21.20 -21.11
CA GLY A 346 24.18 -21.05 -22.14
C GLY A 346 23.98 -19.77 -22.93
N GLY A 347 24.46 -19.75 -24.18
CA GLY A 347 24.34 -18.60 -25.06
C GLY A 347 25.35 -17.46 -24.79
N PRO A 348 25.15 -16.27 -25.36
CA PRO A 348 26.05 -15.13 -25.20
C PRO A 348 26.24 -14.73 -23.73
N VAL A 349 27.41 -14.17 -23.42
CA VAL A 349 27.67 -13.58 -22.10
C VAL A 349 26.81 -12.32 -21.97
N ALA A 350 26.14 -12.17 -20.83
CA ALA A 350 25.32 -11.00 -20.55
C ALA A 350 26.17 -9.73 -20.50
N ALA A 351 25.55 -8.58 -20.79
CA ALA A 351 26.23 -7.29 -20.73
C ALA A 351 26.88 -7.05 -19.36
N VAL A 352 27.97 -6.26 -19.33
CA VAL A 352 28.80 -6.08 -18.12
C VAL A 352 27.97 -5.55 -16.93
N ASP A 353 27.03 -4.66 -17.19
CA ASP A 353 26.14 -4.08 -16.17
C ASP A 353 25.04 -5.06 -15.68
N TRP A 354 24.83 -6.19 -16.37
CA TRP A 354 23.86 -7.23 -16.00
C TRP A 354 24.44 -8.28 -15.06
N GLN A 355 25.77 -8.31 -14.94
CA GLN A 355 26.51 -9.24 -14.10
C GLN A 355 26.31 -8.96 -12.61
N ASP A 356 26.44 -10.02 -11.83
CA ASP A 356 26.33 -10.01 -10.37
C ASP A 356 27.70 -9.94 -9.67
N VAL A 357 27.68 -9.78 -8.35
CA VAL A 357 28.83 -9.60 -7.47
C VAL A 357 29.46 -10.92 -6.98
N GLY A 358 28.89 -12.08 -7.35
CA GLY A 358 29.32 -13.40 -6.89
C GLY A 358 30.36 -14.16 -7.74
N GLY A 359 30.95 -13.52 -8.75
CA GLY A 359 31.97 -14.14 -9.62
C GLY A 359 31.46 -15.15 -10.65
N MET A 360 30.15 -15.45 -10.64
CA MET A 360 29.49 -16.23 -11.68
C MET A 360 29.27 -15.40 -12.94
N VAL A 361 29.68 -15.92 -14.10
CA VAL A 361 29.43 -15.27 -15.39
C VAL A 361 28.02 -15.57 -15.86
N TYR A 362 27.19 -14.53 -15.93
CA TYR A 362 25.82 -14.64 -16.39
C TYR A 362 25.79 -14.74 -17.91
N ARG A 363 24.98 -15.66 -18.42
CA ARG A 363 24.66 -15.78 -19.84
C ARG A 363 23.18 -15.52 -20.05
N VAL A 364 22.81 -15.13 -21.27
CA VAL A 364 21.44 -14.67 -21.58
C VAL A 364 20.54 -15.75 -22.17
N GLY A 365 21.06 -16.93 -22.51
CA GLY A 365 20.32 -17.94 -23.26
C GLY A 365 20.22 -17.61 -24.76
N PRO A 366 19.24 -18.17 -25.50
CA PRO A 366 18.21 -19.08 -25.01
C PRO A 366 18.76 -20.49 -24.74
N GLY A 367 18.37 -21.11 -23.63
CA GLY A 367 18.74 -22.49 -23.29
C GLY A 367 20.22 -22.70 -22.92
N PRO A 368 20.72 -23.94 -22.81
CA PRO A 368 20.05 -25.21 -23.15
C PRO A 368 18.91 -25.59 -22.20
N SER A 369 18.78 -24.88 -21.08
CA SER A 369 17.75 -25.15 -20.10
C SER A 369 16.35 -24.76 -20.56
N VAL A 370 15.38 -25.55 -20.12
CA VAL A 370 13.95 -25.35 -20.32
C VAL A 370 13.28 -25.26 -18.95
N LEU A 371 12.45 -24.24 -18.78
CA LEU A 371 11.57 -24.14 -17.63
C LEU A 371 10.17 -24.57 -18.01
N ASN A 372 9.52 -25.32 -17.13
CA ASN A 372 8.09 -25.60 -17.16
C ASN A 372 7.46 -24.96 -15.93
N LEU A 373 6.65 -23.93 -16.19
CA LEU A 373 5.94 -23.16 -15.18
C LEU A 373 4.45 -23.50 -15.25
N THR A 374 3.88 -23.86 -14.11
CA THR A 374 2.43 -23.94 -13.92
C THR A 374 2.04 -22.99 -12.80
N TYR A 375 1.04 -22.14 -13.05
CA TYR A 375 0.40 -21.34 -12.02
C TYR A 375 -1.12 -21.45 -12.17
N GLU A 376 -1.82 -21.71 -11.07
CA GLU A 376 -3.28 -21.69 -11.00
C GLU A 376 -3.64 -20.77 -9.83
N GLY A 377 -4.18 -19.60 -10.15
CA GLY A 377 -4.74 -18.66 -9.19
C GLY A 377 -6.26 -18.84 -9.07
N ASN A 378 -6.79 -18.55 -7.88
CA ASN A 378 -8.20 -18.42 -7.61
C ASN A 378 -8.53 -16.93 -7.41
N GLN A 379 -9.45 -16.40 -8.22
CA GLN A 379 -9.99 -15.06 -8.00
C GLN A 379 -11.22 -15.18 -7.11
N THR A 380 -11.25 -14.43 -6.02
CA THR A 380 -12.25 -14.57 -4.98
C THR A 380 -12.73 -13.19 -4.54
N MET A 381 -14.05 -13.03 -4.51
CA MET A 381 -14.67 -11.88 -3.85
C MET A 381 -14.45 -11.99 -2.35
N ALA A 382 -13.77 -11.01 -1.78
CA ALA A 382 -13.44 -10.98 -0.37
C ALA A 382 -13.71 -9.60 0.23
N THR A 383 -14.07 -9.56 1.51
CA THR A 383 -14.26 -8.30 2.22
C THR A 383 -12.93 -7.74 2.69
N ILE A 384 -12.61 -6.51 2.30
CA ILE A 384 -11.55 -5.70 2.90
C ILE A 384 -12.14 -4.62 3.80
N GLN A 385 -11.37 -4.19 4.79
CA GLN A 385 -11.83 -3.24 5.80
C GLN A 385 -10.81 -2.11 5.95
N ASN A 386 -11.26 -0.88 5.73
CA ASN A 386 -10.49 0.32 6.02
C ASN A 386 -10.94 0.87 7.39
N VAL A 387 -9.97 1.16 8.25
CA VAL A 387 -10.23 1.73 9.58
C VAL A 387 -9.87 3.20 9.56
N PHE A 388 -10.83 4.06 9.87
CA PHE A 388 -10.67 5.50 9.94
C PHE A 388 -10.71 5.94 11.40
N GLY A 389 -9.74 6.73 11.82
CA GLY A 389 -9.78 7.52 13.05
C GLY A 389 -9.93 9.00 12.69
N VAL A 390 -10.86 9.70 13.35
CA VAL A 390 -11.16 11.10 13.04
C VAL A 390 -10.94 11.95 14.29
N ILE A 391 -10.09 12.97 14.14
CA ILE A 391 -9.99 14.12 15.04
C ILE A 391 -10.70 15.27 14.35
N GLU A 392 -11.84 15.70 14.89
CA GLU A 392 -12.65 16.77 14.32
C GLU A 392 -11.97 18.12 14.60
N GLY A 393 -11.72 18.90 13.55
CA GLY A 393 -11.13 20.23 13.67
C GLY A 393 -12.10 21.20 14.35
N GLU A 394 -11.59 22.04 15.24
CA GLU A 394 -12.42 23.00 15.99
C GLU A 394 -12.88 24.17 15.12
N GLU A 395 -11.99 24.71 14.27
CA GLU A 395 -12.29 25.87 13.41
C GLU A 395 -12.83 25.46 12.02
N GLU A 396 -12.23 24.45 11.39
CA GLU A 396 -12.54 24.02 10.02
C GLU A 396 -12.83 22.50 9.96
N PRO A 397 -13.93 22.00 10.55
CA PRO A 397 -14.25 20.57 10.62
C PRO A 397 -14.49 19.90 9.25
N ASP A 398 -14.73 20.69 8.21
CA ASP A 398 -14.93 20.28 6.82
C ASP A 398 -13.62 20.22 6.01
N ARG A 399 -12.48 20.61 6.58
CA ARG A 399 -11.16 20.46 5.98
C ARG A 399 -10.44 19.22 6.49
N TYR A 400 -10.10 18.32 5.57
CA TYR A 400 -9.46 17.06 5.91
C TYR A 400 -7.94 17.12 5.69
N HIS A 401 -7.19 16.81 6.75
CA HIS A 401 -5.78 16.42 6.66
C HIS A 401 -5.72 14.90 6.79
N MET A 402 -5.53 14.21 5.67
CA MET A 402 -5.50 12.74 5.65
C MET A 402 -4.07 12.24 5.79
N ILE A 403 -3.86 11.35 6.77
CA ILE A 403 -2.62 10.58 6.94
C ILE A 403 -2.93 9.17 6.44
N TYR A 404 -2.17 8.72 5.45
CA TYR A 404 -2.27 7.37 4.88
C TYR A 404 -1.04 6.57 5.32
N GLU A 405 -1.25 5.36 5.82
CA GLU A 405 -0.20 4.33 6.02
C GLU A 405 -0.51 3.10 5.18
#